data_AF-A0A1N7NIN6-F1
#
_entry.id   AF-A0A1N7NIN6-F1
#
_cell.length_a   1.000
_cell.length_b   1.000
_cell.length_c   1.000
_cell.angle_alpha   90.00
_cell.angle_beta   90.00
_cell.angle_gamma   90.00
#
_symmetry.space_group_name_H-M   'P 1'
#
loop_
_entity.id
_entity.type
_entity.pdbx_description
1 polymer ?
#
loop_
_entity_poly.entity_id
_entity_poly.type
_entity_poly.pdbx_seq_one_letter_code
_entity_poly.pdbx_strand_id
1 'polypeptide(L)'
;MKEEFIYIENAGLIILQPFFTTLFEQLNLIEKNDWKFQNHDHKAVLLMHFLVYGDEFFQEDKMILNKILCGFSSDEVINTNILLSSDEKEACEDLLKAVIKHWSVIGNSSIDSLRAMFLQRNGKIELKNENHELWIEGKVFDILLNQIPWGISITKTPWMEGLLFCHFNH
;
A
#
# COMPACT_ATOMS: atom_id res chain seq x y z
N MET A 1 20.05 20.75 -0.42
CA MET A 1 19.69 19.63 0.48
C MET A 1 19.95 18.35 -0.28
N LYS A 2 20.51 17.31 0.33
CA LYS A 2 20.60 16.01 -0.33
C LYS A 2 19.18 15.48 -0.50
N GLU A 3 18.80 15.17 -1.73
CA GLU A 3 17.60 14.36 -1.99
C GLU A 3 17.86 12.98 -1.39
N GLU A 4 17.20 12.69 -0.27
CA GLU A 4 17.36 11.41 0.42
C GLU A 4 16.36 10.44 -0.18
N PHE A 5 16.88 9.50 -0.97
CA PHE A 5 16.09 8.39 -1.50
C PHE A 5 16.02 7.28 -0.46
N ILE A 6 14.80 6.83 -0.15
CA ILE A 6 14.54 5.66 0.68
C ILE A 6 14.15 4.51 -0.24
N TYR A 7 14.92 3.43 -0.20
CA TYR A 7 14.63 2.23 -0.98
C TYR A 7 13.60 1.36 -0.25
N ILE A 8 12.63 0.84 -1.00
CA ILE A 8 11.55 -0.01 -0.50
C ILE A 8 11.35 -1.22 -1.43
N GLU A 9 10.74 -2.28 -0.91
CA GLU A 9 10.50 -3.55 -1.63
C GLU A 9 9.01 -3.78 -1.95
N ASN A 10 8.13 -2.89 -1.49
CA ASN A 10 6.67 -3.02 -1.59
C ASN A 10 6.02 -1.86 -2.36
N ALA A 11 6.75 -1.25 -3.30
CA ALA A 11 6.30 -0.08 -4.05
C ALA A 11 4.97 -0.29 -4.81
N GLY A 12 4.68 -1.55 -5.15
CA GLY A 12 3.43 -1.94 -5.80
C GLY A 12 2.18 -1.80 -4.93
N LEU A 13 2.31 -1.58 -3.61
CA LEU A 13 1.20 -1.32 -2.70
C LEU A 13 0.27 -0.19 -3.19
N ILE A 14 0.81 0.80 -3.91
CA ILE A 14 0.04 1.91 -4.46
C ILE A 14 -1.05 1.48 -5.46
N ILE A 15 -0.95 0.27 -6.03
CA ILE A 15 -2.00 -0.32 -6.87
C ILE A 15 -3.31 -0.50 -6.07
N LEU A 16 -3.21 -0.72 -4.76
CA LEU A 16 -4.34 -0.98 -3.88
C LEU A 16 -4.97 0.30 -3.31
N GLN A 17 -4.43 1.49 -3.63
CA GLN A 17 -4.85 2.75 -3.02
C GLN A 17 -6.36 3.04 -3.04
N PRO A 18 -7.13 2.74 -4.12
CA PRO A 18 -8.57 3.03 -4.13
C PRO A 18 -9.37 2.21 -3.12
N PHE A 19 -8.80 1.13 -2.59
CA PHE A 19 -9.52 0.15 -1.78
C PHE A 19 -9.29 0.34 -0.27
N PHE A 20 -8.31 1.16 0.15
CA PHE A 20 -7.95 1.29 1.56
C PHE A 20 -9.05 1.88 2.42
N THR A 21 -9.73 2.93 1.96
CA THR A 21 -10.85 3.53 2.70
C THR A 21 -11.94 2.48 2.95
N THR A 22 -12.36 1.76 1.91
CA THR A 22 -13.40 0.73 2.04
C THR A 22 -12.96 -0.41 2.96
N LEU A 23 -11.71 -0.86 2.87
CA LEU A 23 -11.18 -1.88 3.79
C LEU A 23 -11.25 -1.41 5.24
N PHE A 24 -10.77 -0.20 5.51
CA PHE A 24 -10.68 0.32 6.87
C PHE A 24 -12.03 0.71 7.45
N GLU A 25 -13.00 1.12 6.62
CA GLU A 25 -14.40 1.27 7.02
C GLU A 25 -15.03 -0.09 7.37
N GLN A 26 -14.84 -1.11 6.54
CA GLN A 26 -15.34 -2.47 6.78
C GLN A 26 -14.78 -3.05 8.08
N LEU A 27 -13.50 -2.81 8.37
CA LEU A 27 -12.84 -3.23 9.59
C LEU A 27 -13.11 -2.30 10.79
N ASN A 28 -13.97 -1.28 10.62
CA ASN A 28 -14.31 -0.31 11.66
C ASN A 28 -13.06 0.37 12.26
N LEU A 29 -12.03 0.59 11.44
CA LEU A 29 -10.82 1.33 11.81
C LEU A 29 -11.02 2.83 11.66
N ILE A 30 -11.79 3.24 10.64
CA ILE A 30 -12.11 4.63 10.35
C ILE A 30 -13.62 4.91 10.36
N GLU A 31 -13.98 6.17 10.56
CA GLU A 31 -15.33 6.71 10.38
C GLU A 31 -15.23 8.07 9.70
N LYS A 32 -15.90 8.26 8.57
CA LYS A 32 -15.84 9.50 7.77
C LYS A 32 -14.39 9.91 7.41
N ASN A 33 -13.56 8.93 7.07
CA ASN A 33 -12.13 9.06 6.78
C ASN A 33 -11.21 9.38 7.97
N ASP A 34 -11.73 9.48 9.20
CA ASP A 34 -10.90 9.70 10.40
C ASP A 34 -10.69 8.41 11.19
N TRP A 35 -9.51 8.24 11.78
CA TRP A 35 -9.18 7.10 12.65
C TRP A 35 -10.06 7.10 13.91
N LYS A 36 -10.76 5.98 14.17
CA LYS A 36 -11.73 5.93 15.28
C LYS A 36 -11.07 5.90 16.65
N PHE A 37 -9.97 5.17 16.78
CA PHE A 37 -9.29 4.95 18.05
C PHE A 37 -7.77 4.97 17.88
N GLN A 38 -7.08 5.19 18.99
CA GLN A 38 -5.63 5.08 19.04
C GLN A 38 -5.16 3.70 18.55
N ASN A 39 -4.07 3.67 17.79
CA ASN A 39 -3.47 2.48 17.18
C ASN A 39 -4.23 1.87 15.99
N HIS A 40 -5.37 2.44 15.55
CA HIS A 40 -6.05 1.98 14.34
C HIS A 40 -5.26 2.29 13.06
N ASP A 41 -4.65 3.46 13.04
CA ASP A 41 -3.64 3.92 12.10
C ASP A 41 -2.41 2.98 12.06
N HIS A 42 -1.90 2.58 13.23
CA HIS A 42 -0.84 1.57 13.33
C HIS A 42 -1.28 0.21 12.76
N LYS A 43 -2.49 -0.25 13.11
CA LYS A 43 -3.06 -1.49 12.58
C LYS A 43 -3.24 -1.43 11.07
N ALA A 44 -3.68 -0.29 10.53
CA ALA A 44 -3.79 -0.06 9.09
C ALA A 44 -2.44 -0.24 8.37
N VAL A 45 -1.35 0.27 8.96
CA VAL A 45 0.02 0.05 8.45
C VAL A 45 0.35 -1.45 8.37
N LEU A 46 0.03 -2.22 9.40
CA LEU A 46 0.27 -3.68 9.44
C LEU A 46 -0.62 -4.46 8.46
N LEU A 47 -1.89 -4.07 8.30
CA LEU A 47 -2.80 -4.66 7.31
C LEU A 47 -2.30 -4.42 5.88
N MET A 48 -1.78 -3.21 5.59
CA MET A 48 -1.13 -2.94 4.30
C MET A 48 0.11 -3.80 4.07
N HIS A 49 0.86 -4.15 5.12
CA HIS A 49 1.98 -5.08 5.01
C HIS A 49 1.48 -6.49 4.68
N PHE A 50 0.46 -6.97 5.39
CA PHE A 50 -0.17 -8.27 5.15
C PHE A 50 -0.75 -8.39 3.73
N LEU A 51 -1.31 -7.31 3.17
CA LEU A 51 -1.77 -7.28 1.77
C LEU A 51 -0.64 -7.63 0.79
N VAL A 52 0.57 -7.12 1.02
CA VAL A 52 1.72 -7.33 0.13
C VAL A 52 2.38 -8.69 0.35
N TYR A 53 2.60 -9.11 1.60
CA TYR A 53 3.42 -10.28 1.91
C TYR A 53 2.62 -11.52 2.30
N GLY A 54 1.39 -11.37 2.79
CA GLY A 54 0.55 -12.48 3.25
C GLY A 54 0.99 -13.09 4.57
N ASP A 55 1.93 -12.46 5.28
CA ASP A 55 2.43 -12.88 6.58
C ASP A 55 2.42 -11.73 7.59
N GLU A 56 2.68 -12.08 8.85
CA GLU A 56 2.71 -11.15 10.00
C GLU A 56 4.17 -10.88 10.45
N PHE A 57 5.15 -11.04 9.55
CA PHE A 57 6.55 -10.75 9.83
C PHE A 57 6.86 -9.26 9.62
N PHE A 58 6.38 -8.45 10.57
CA PHE A 58 6.49 -7.00 10.49
C PHE A 58 7.91 -6.52 10.80
N GLN A 59 8.62 -6.11 9.74
CA GLN A 59 9.85 -5.33 9.83
C GLN A 59 9.53 -3.87 9.51
N GLU A 60 9.74 -2.99 10.48
CA GLU A 60 9.28 -1.60 10.41
C GLU A 60 9.95 -0.79 9.30
N ASP A 61 11.23 -1.06 9.04
CA ASP A 61 12.03 -0.50 7.95
C ASP A 61 11.44 -0.82 6.56
N LYS A 62 10.66 -1.90 6.44
CA LYS A 62 9.97 -2.28 5.20
C LYS A 62 8.59 -1.63 5.03
N MET A 63 8.13 -0.81 5.99
CA MET A 63 6.78 -0.25 6.00
C MET A 63 6.73 1.26 5.73
N ILE A 64 7.79 1.86 5.21
CA ILE A 64 7.86 3.30 4.95
C ILE A 64 6.72 3.78 4.04
N LEU A 65 6.41 3.05 2.96
CA LEU A 65 5.29 3.40 2.08
C LEU A 65 3.94 3.32 2.81
N ASN A 66 3.75 2.28 3.64
CA ASN A 66 2.54 2.09 4.43
C ASN A 66 2.33 3.26 5.40
N LYS A 67 3.41 3.69 6.08
CA LYS A 67 3.41 4.85 6.99
C LYS A 67 2.92 6.10 6.27
N ILE A 68 3.54 6.44 5.14
CA ILE A 68 3.15 7.60 4.32
C ILE A 68 1.69 7.52 3.91
N LEU A 69 1.24 6.36 3.41
CA LEU A 69 -0.14 6.18 2.98
C LEU A 69 -1.14 6.31 4.12
N CYS A 70 -0.76 6.03 5.37
CA CYS A 70 -1.57 6.23 6.57
C CYS A 70 -1.39 7.61 7.24
N GLY A 71 -0.56 8.50 6.68
CA GLY A 71 -0.34 9.85 7.20
C GLY A 71 0.78 9.99 8.22
N PHE A 72 1.58 8.95 8.45
CA PHE A 72 2.76 9.01 9.32
C PHE A 72 3.98 9.58 8.57
N SER A 73 4.86 10.24 9.31
CA SER A 73 6.23 10.50 8.86
C SER A 73 7.04 9.19 8.74
N SER A 74 8.12 9.21 7.95
CA SER A 74 8.94 8.02 7.73
C SER A 74 9.65 7.51 8.99
N ASP A 75 9.96 8.42 9.92
CA ASP A 75 10.69 8.18 11.17
C ASP A 75 9.79 7.87 12.37
N GLU A 76 8.47 8.03 12.24
CA GLU A 76 7.52 7.66 13.28
C GLU A 76 7.48 6.16 13.54
N VAL A 77 7.50 5.78 14.82
CA VAL A 77 7.58 4.37 15.24
C VAL A 77 6.22 3.69 15.16
N ILE A 78 6.16 2.53 14.50
CA ILE A 78 4.95 1.72 14.44
C ILE A 78 4.98 0.59 15.48
N ASN A 79 3.94 0.51 16.32
CA ASN A 79 3.71 -0.64 17.18
C ASN A 79 3.41 -1.92 16.37
N THR A 80 4.45 -2.73 16.13
CA THR A 80 4.38 -4.01 15.42
C THR A 80 3.86 -5.18 16.27
N ASN A 81 3.56 -4.95 17.56
CA ASN A 81 3.04 -6.00 18.45
C ASN A 81 1.50 -6.17 18.35
N ILE A 82 0.84 -5.38 17.50
CA ILE A 82 -0.60 -5.51 17.27
C ILE A 82 -0.86 -6.78 16.47
N LEU A 83 -1.65 -7.69 17.04
CA LEU A 83 -2.04 -8.93 16.37
C LEU A 83 -3.17 -8.67 15.38
N LEU A 84 -3.07 -9.28 14.20
CA LEU A 84 -4.15 -9.27 13.20
C LEU A 84 -5.09 -10.44 13.46
N SER A 85 -6.39 -10.15 13.55
CA SER A 85 -7.43 -11.18 13.71
C SER A 85 -7.59 -11.99 12.42
N SER A 86 -8.21 -13.16 12.52
CA SER A 86 -8.56 -13.97 11.33
C SER A 86 -9.49 -13.21 10.38
N ASP A 87 -10.48 -12.50 10.93
CA ASP A 87 -11.45 -11.73 10.14
C ASP A 87 -10.78 -10.55 9.42
N GLU A 88 -9.80 -9.90 10.05
CA GLU A 88 -9.01 -8.82 9.46
C GLU A 88 -8.16 -9.33 8.29
N LYS A 89 -7.56 -10.52 8.44
CA LYS A 89 -6.80 -11.19 7.37
C LYS A 89 -7.71 -11.63 6.23
N GLU A 90 -8.88 -12.18 6.53
CA GLU A 90 -9.87 -12.57 5.52
C GLU A 90 -10.34 -11.36 4.71
N ALA A 91 -10.60 -10.22 5.36
CA ALA A 91 -10.94 -8.98 4.66
C ALA A 91 -9.83 -8.50 3.71
N CYS A 92 -8.56 -8.69 4.09
CA CYS A 92 -7.42 -8.40 3.19
C CYS A 92 -7.40 -9.33 1.98
N GLU A 93 -7.60 -10.63 2.18
CA GLU A 93 -7.67 -11.61 1.08
C GLU A 93 -8.86 -11.31 0.14
N ASP A 94 -10.00 -10.90 0.68
CA ASP A 94 -11.18 -10.52 -0.10
C ASP A 94 -10.95 -9.23 -0.91
N LEU A 95 -10.22 -8.26 -0.37
CA LEU A 95 -9.78 -7.09 -1.13
C LEU A 95 -8.92 -7.52 -2.33
N LEU A 96 -7.95 -8.42 -2.13
CA LEU A 96 -7.07 -8.88 -3.21
C LEU A 96 -7.86 -9.64 -4.29
N LYS A 97 -8.87 -10.44 -3.91
CA LYS A 97 -9.81 -11.06 -4.86
C LYS A 97 -10.60 -10.00 -5.63
N ALA A 98 -11.06 -8.95 -4.96
CA ALA A 98 -11.78 -7.85 -5.61
C ALA A 98 -10.90 -7.13 -6.63
N VAL A 99 -9.64 -6.85 -6.29
CA VAL A 99 -8.65 -6.26 -7.20
C VAL A 99 -8.46 -7.11 -8.45
N ILE A 100 -8.26 -8.44 -8.30
CA ILE A 100 -8.12 -9.38 -9.42
C ILE A 100 -9.39 -9.37 -10.30
N LYS A 101 -10.57 -9.34 -9.68
CA LYS A 101 -11.85 -9.30 -10.39
C LYS A 101 -12.04 -8.00 -11.17
N HIS A 102 -11.68 -6.86 -10.57
CA HIS A 102 -11.82 -5.55 -11.21
C HIS A 102 -10.78 -5.34 -12.31
N TRP A 103 -9.54 -5.82 -12.12
CA TRP A 103 -8.50 -5.82 -13.14
C TRP A 103 -8.60 -7.08 -14.01
N SER A 104 -9.64 -7.13 -14.84
CA SER A 104 -10.06 -8.32 -15.60
C SER A 104 -8.96 -9.01 -16.41
N VAL A 105 -7.95 -8.26 -16.88
CA VAL A 105 -6.80 -8.77 -17.63
C VAL A 105 -5.97 -9.78 -16.83
N ILE A 106 -5.91 -9.61 -15.50
CA ILE A 106 -5.25 -10.55 -14.60
C ILE A 106 -6.24 -11.49 -13.90
N GLY A 107 -7.50 -11.53 -14.34
CA GLY A 107 -8.62 -12.17 -13.62
C GLY A 107 -8.47 -13.68 -13.34
N ASN A 108 -7.55 -14.37 -14.03
CA ASN A 108 -7.22 -15.77 -13.79
C ASN A 108 -6.01 -15.98 -12.85
N SER A 109 -5.44 -14.89 -12.31
CA SER A 109 -4.29 -14.95 -11.40
C SER A 109 -4.73 -15.36 -10.00
N SER A 110 -3.83 -16.03 -9.26
CA SER A 110 -4.00 -16.19 -7.82
C SER A 110 -3.60 -14.92 -7.08
N ILE A 111 -3.96 -14.85 -5.79
CA ILE A 111 -3.53 -13.76 -4.91
C ILE A 111 -2.00 -13.75 -4.78
N ASP A 112 -1.36 -14.92 -4.67
CA ASP A 112 0.10 -15.02 -4.62
C ASP A 112 0.75 -14.47 -5.89
N SER A 113 0.16 -14.72 -7.06
CA SER A 113 0.62 -14.13 -8.32
C SER A 113 0.46 -12.61 -8.32
N LEU A 114 -0.67 -12.07 -7.84
CA LEU A 114 -0.86 -10.62 -7.69
C LEU A 114 0.23 -10.02 -6.78
N ARG A 115 0.46 -10.63 -5.62
CA ARG A 115 1.50 -10.21 -4.66
C ARG A 115 2.88 -10.19 -5.31
N ALA A 116 3.34 -11.33 -5.84
CA ALA A 116 4.69 -11.48 -6.37
C ALA A 116 4.96 -10.63 -7.63
N MET A 117 3.97 -10.51 -8.52
CA MET A 117 4.15 -9.82 -9.80
C MET A 117 4.00 -8.30 -9.68
N PHE A 118 3.05 -7.85 -8.85
CA PHE A 118 2.62 -6.46 -8.87
C PHE A 118 2.81 -5.72 -7.55
N LEU A 119 2.68 -6.35 -6.38
CA LEU A 119 2.78 -5.67 -5.08
C LEU A 119 4.21 -5.66 -4.53
N GLN A 120 4.89 -6.80 -4.59
CA GLN A 120 6.28 -6.99 -4.16
C GLN A 120 7.23 -6.50 -5.26
N ARG A 121 7.51 -5.21 -5.23
CA ARG A 121 8.31 -4.52 -6.24
C ARG A 121 9.21 -3.51 -5.58
N ASN A 122 10.47 -3.51 -6.02
CA ASN A 122 11.41 -2.51 -5.55
C ASN A 122 11.02 -1.13 -6.08
N GLY A 123 11.33 -0.15 -5.28
CA GLY A 123 11.24 1.24 -5.65
C GLY A 123 12.08 2.10 -4.74
N LYS A 124 12.05 3.40 -5.01
CA LYS A 124 12.63 4.41 -4.14
C LYS A 124 11.65 5.56 -3.97
N ILE A 125 11.53 6.02 -2.73
CA ILE A 125 10.76 7.20 -2.37
C ILE A 125 11.75 8.36 -2.26
N GLU A 126 11.44 9.46 -2.93
CA GLU A 126 12.09 10.75 -2.71
C GLU A 126 11.19 11.59 -1.80
N LEU A 127 11.63 11.80 -0.56
CA LEU A 127 10.91 12.62 0.40
C LEU A 127 11.18 14.11 0.12
N LYS A 128 10.16 14.80 -0.39
CA LYS A 128 10.14 16.28 -0.50
C LYS A 128 9.24 16.90 0.56
N ASN A 129 9.31 18.22 0.72
CA ASN A 129 8.60 18.95 1.78
C ASN A 129 7.08 18.76 1.79
N GLU A 130 6.44 18.65 0.64
CA GLU A 130 4.98 18.51 0.55
C GLU A 130 4.60 17.27 -0.27
N ASN A 131 5.08 17.16 -1.50
CA ASN A 131 4.71 16.07 -2.40
C ASN A 131 5.90 15.12 -2.61
N HIS A 132 5.71 13.85 -2.29
CA HIS A 132 6.73 12.84 -2.45
C HIS A 132 6.68 12.23 -3.87
N GLU A 133 7.79 11.64 -4.29
CA GLU A 133 7.86 10.88 -5.54
C GLU A 133 8.21 9.43 -5.25
N LEU A 134 7.51 8.50 -5.88
CA LEU A 134 7.78 7.07 -5.83
C LEU A 134 8.21 6.60 -7.22
N TRP A 135 9.43 6.12 -7.31
CA TRP A 135 10.00 5.55 -8.53
C TRP A 135 10.00 4.04 -8.41
N ILE A 136 9.26 3.37 -9.30
CA ILE A 136 8.98 1.93 -9.23
C ILE A 136 9.78 1.23 -10.32
N GLU A 137 10.56 0.22 -9.92
CA GLU A 137 11.38 -0.59 -10.82
C GLU A 137 10.50 -1.22 -11.91
N GLY A 138 10.91 -1.09 -13.17
CA GLY A 138 10.23 -1.72 -14.30
C GLY A 138 10.33 -3.25 -14.31
N LYS A 139 9.24 -3.95 -14.62
CA LYS A 139 9.20 -5.41 -14.81
C LYS A 139 8.50 -5.78 -16.11
N VAL A 140 8.73 -7.01 -16.59
CA VAL A 140 8.17 -7.54 -17.85
C VAL A 140 6.63 -7.45 -17.91
N PHE A 141 5.96 -7.59 -16.77
CA PHE A 141 4.49 -7.60 -16.70
C PHE A 141 3.86 -6.21 -16.69
N ASP A 142 4.64 -5.13 -16.77
CA ASP A 142 4.15 -3.75 -16.64
C ASP A 142 3.26 -3.32 -17.80
N ILE A 143 3.34 -4.01 -18.94
CA ILE A 143 2.39 -3.84 -20.04
C ILE A 143 0.93 -4.04 -19.57
N LEU A 144 0.71 -4.84 -18.53
CA LEU A 144 -0.62 -5.08 -17.97
C LEU A 144 -1.12 -3.91 -17.12
N LEU A 145 -0.21 -3.11 -16.53
CA LEU A 145 -0.57 -1.92 -15.74
C LEU A 145 -1.29 -0.88 -16.59
N ASN A 146 -1.02 -0.82 -17.89
CA ASN A 146 -1.74 0.06 -18.83
C ASN A 146 -3.22 -0.30 -18.99
N GLN A 147 -3.64 -1.48 -18.51
CA GLN A 147 -5.01 -1.97 -18.58
C GLN A 147 -5.69 -1.98 -17.21
N ILE A 148 -5.07 -1.38 -16.19
CA ILE A 148 -5.70 -1.22 -14.89
C ILE A 148 -6.82 -0.18 -15.00
N PRO A 149 -8.03 -0.46 -14.46
CA PRO A 149 -9.17 0.42 -14.69
C PRO A 149 -9.22 1.67 -13.78
N TRP A 150 -8.21 1.88 -12.93
CA TRP A 150 -8.10 3.05 -12.05
C TRP A 150 -6.75 3.76 -12.19
N GLY A 151 -6.66 4.99 -11.71
CA GLY A 151 -5.40 5.74 -11.73
C GLY A 151 -4.39 5.24 -10.69
N ILE A 152 -3.14 5.06 -11.11
CA ILE A 152 -2.01 4.65 -10.25
C ILE A 152 -0.82 5.61 -10.34
N SER A 153 -0.90 6.70 -11.12
CA SER A 153 0.18 7.68 -11.30
C SER A 153 0.23 8.75 -10.21
N ILE A 154 -0.88 8.98 -9.50
CA ILE A 154 -0.97 9.92 -8.39
C ILE A 154 -1.78 9.24 -7.28
N THR A 155 -1.19 9.18 -6.08
CA THR A 155 -1.84 8.63 -4.89
C THR A 155 -2.08 9.72 -3.87
N LYS A 156 -3.29 9.74 -3.31
CA LYS A 156 -3.70 10.63 -2.23
C LYS A 156 -4.76 9.93 -1.39
N THR A 157 -4.36 9.38 -0.25
CA THR A 157 -5.31 8.88 0.75
C THR A 157 -5.83 10.05 1.60
N PRO A 158 -6.94 9.87 2.35
CA PRO A 158 -7.46 10.92 3.22
C PRO A 158 -6.51 11.36 4.34
N TRP A 159 -5.57 10.50 4.73
CA TRP A 159 -4.69 10.71 5.88
C TRP A 159 -3.35 11.37 5.53
N MET A 160 -2.97 11.37 4.25
CA MET A 160 -1.74 12.00 3.79
C MET A 160 -1.84 13.53 3.86
N GLU A 161 -0.73 14.21 4.14
CA GLU A 161 -0.64 15.68 4.04
C GLU A 161 -0.52 16.15 2.57
N GLY A 162 0.39 15.58 1.80
CA GLY A 162 0.59 15.90 0.37
C GLY A 162 0.24 14.77 -0.60
N LEU A 163 0.65 14.92 -1.86
CA LEU A 163 0.49 13.91 -2.91
C LEU A 163 1.70 12.98 -2.99
N LEU A 164 1.48 11.76 -3.44
CA LEU A 164 2.53 10.85 -3.88
C LEU A 164 2.44 10.67 -5.40
N PHE A 165 3.44 11.17 -6.13
CA PHE A 165 3.56 10.97 -7.57
C PHE A 165 4.25 9.64 -7.84
N CYS A 166 3.58 8.74 -8.55
CA CYS A 166 4.07 7.40 -8.82
C CYS A 166 4.56 7.29 -10.26
N HIS A 167 5.82 6.91 -10.42
CA HIS A 167 6.51 6.78 -11.68
C HIS A 167 6.83 5.32 -11.94
N PHE A 168 6.10 4.70 -12.87
CA PHE A 168 6.36 3.32 -13.33
C PHE A 168 7.32 3.30 -14.52
N ASN A 169 8.08 2.21 -14.66
CA ASN A 169 9.05 1.96 -15.74
C ASN A 169 10.36 2.79 -15.63
N HIS A 170 10.90 2.91 -14.42
CA HIS A 170 12.20 3.53 -14.17
C HIS A 170 13.28 2.52 -13.77
#